data_AF-A0A3A4Q3V7-F1
#
_entry.id   AF-A0A3A4Q3V7-F1
#
_cell.length_a   1.000
_cell.length_b   1.000
_cell.length_c   1.000
_cell.angle_alpha   90.00
_cell.angle_beta   90.00
_cell.angle_gamma   90.00
#
_symmetry.space_group_name_H-M   'P 1'
#
loop_
_entity.id
_entity.type
_entity.pdbx_description
1 polymer ?
#
loop_
_entity_poly.entity_id
_entity_poly.type
_entity_poly.pdbx_seq_one_letter_code
_entity_poly.pdbx_strand_id
1 'polypeptide(L)'
;MSGRYAFSLKALIEMEADGLTELDVVECIANAVAVYKRLRSTSTRRKDRKEYLYVIQGTTLTGMQVYTKGRISREAGKDVYYFLVSSKRAE
;
A
#
# COMPACT_ATOMS: atom_id res chain seq x y z
N MET A 1 -16.50 6.52 -1.48
CA MET A 1 -15.32 7.16 -2.10
C MET A 1 -14.79 6.24 -3.19
N SER A 2 -14.61 6.72 -4.42
CA SER A 2 -14.00 5.93 -5.49
C SER A 2 -12.48 5.99 -5.35
N GLY A 3 -11.93 5.15 -4.47
CA GLY A 3 -10.49 5.03 -4.29
C GLY A 3 -9.86 4.27 -5.45
N ARG A 4 -8.79 4.81 -6.05
CA ARG A 4 -8.00 4.10 -7.07
C ARG A 4 -6.91 3.28 -6.40
N TYR A 5 -7.31 2.26 -5.65
CA TYR A 5 -6.40 1.31 -5.05
C TYR A 5 -7.01 -0.09 -4.99
N ALA A 6 -6.15 -1.09 -4.83
CA ALA A 6 -6.55 -2.47 -4.62
C ALA A 6 -5.53 -3.19 -3.74
N PHE A 7 -5.99 -4.16 -2.96
CA PHE A 7 -5.13 -4.97 -2.10
C PHE A 7 -4.82 -6.31 -2.77
N SER A 8 -3.59 -6.77 -2.60
CA SER A 8 -3.27 -8.18 -2.82
C SER A 8 -3.88 -9.05 -1.72
N LEU A 9 -4.10 -10.34 -2.02
CA LEU A 9 -4.56 -11.31 -1.01
C LEU A 9 -3.64 -11.33 0.23
N LYS A 10 -2.32 -11.22 0.02
CA LYS A 10 -1.35 -11.12 1.11
C LYS A 10 -1.62 -9.91 2.01
N ALA A 11 -1.87 -8.74 1.41
CA ALA A 11 -2.14 -7.53 2.17
C ALA A 11 -3.45 -7.65 2.98
N LEU A 12 -4.49 -8.28 2.42
CA LEU A 12 -5.73 -8.55 3.14
C LEU A 12 -5.51 -9.47 4.35
N ILE A 13 -4.72 -10.53 4.20
CA ILE A 13 -4.37 -11.45 5.31
C ILE A 13 -3.58 -10.71 6.39
N GLU A 14 -2.61 -9.87 6.02
CA GLU A 14 -1.85 -9.06 6.99
C GLU A 14 -2.75 -8.07 7.73
N MET A 15 -3.68 -7.43 7.01
CA MET A 15 -4.66 -6.52 7.62
C MET A 15 -5.57 -7.25 8.61
N GLU A 16 -6.08 -8.42 8.24
CA GLU A 16 -6.92 -9.24 9.12
C GLU A 16 -6.15 -9.66 10.38
N ALA A 17 -4.91 -10.13 10.23
CA ALA A 17 -4.06 -10.55 11.34
C ALA A 17 -3.76 -9.39 12.32
N ASP A 18 -3.61 -8.18 11.79
CA ASP A 18 -3.31 -6.98 12.59
C ASP A 18 -4.58 -6.20 13.01
N GLY A 19 -5.78 -6.70 12.70
CA GLY A 19 -7.03 -6.00 12.97
C GLY A 19 -7.08 -4.60 12.33
N LEU A 20 -6.55 -4.47 11.10
CA LEU A 20 -6.60 -3.25 10.30
C LEU A 20 -7.79 -3.27 9.35
N THR A 21 -8.52 -2.17 9.32
CA THR A 21 -9.55 -1.94 8.31
C THR A 21 -8.94 -1.31 7.05
N GLU A 22 -9.70 -1.34 5.97
CA GLU A 22 -9.36 -0.57 4.76
C GLU A 22 -9.22 0.93 5.06
N LEU A 23 -10.08 1.47 5.92
CA LEU A 23 -10.05 2.88 6.31
C LEU A 23 -8.73 3.25 7.00
N ASP A 24 -8.24 2.41 7.91
CA ASP A 24 -6.96 2.65 8.60
C ASP A 24 -5.79 2.80 7.61
N VAL A 25 -5.77 1.96 6.57
CA VAL A 25 -4.72 2.01 5.55
C VAL A 25 -4.87 3.25 4.66
N VAL A 26 -6.09 3.62 4.30
CA VAL A 26 -6.36 4.83 3.52
C VAL A 26 -6.01 6.08 4.31
N GLU A 27 -6.39 6.15 5.58
CA GLU A 27 -6.01 7.23 6.51
C GLU A 27 -4.50 7.33 6.64
N CYS A 28 -3.81 6.21 6.83
CA CYS A 28 -2.36 6.16 6.86
C CYS A 28 -1.74 6.77 5.59
N ILE A 29 -2.25 6.42 4.41
CA ILE A 29 -1.74 6.96 3.14
C ILE A 29 -2.03 8.46 3.02
N ALA A 30 -3.23 8.90 3.42
CA ALA A 30 -3.64 10.30 3.34
C ALA A 30 -2.88 11.19 4.34
N ASN A 31 -2.56 10.66 5.53
CA ASN A 31 -1.85 11.38 6.59
C ASN A 31 -0.32 11.33 6.42
N ALA A 32 0.20 10.46 5.55
CA ALA A 32 1.64 10.36 5.36
C ALA A 32 2.21 11.63 4.71
N VAL A 33 3.18 12.25 5.38
CA VAL A 33 3.86 13.47 4.90
C VAL A 33 4.66 13.21 3.62
N ALA A 34 5.20 12.00 3.47
CA ALA A 34 5.99 11.60 2.32
C ALA A 34 6.00 10.08 2.13
N VAL A 35 6.45 9.63 0.95
CA VAL A 35 6.88 8.25 0.77
C VAL A 35 8.15 8.03 1.59
N TYR A 36 8.08 7.12 2.55
CA TYR A 36 9.20 6.80 3.44
C TYR A 36 10.38 6.18 2.69
N LYS A 37 10.12 5.17 1.85
CA LYS A 37 11.15 4.50 1.03
C LYS A 37 10.63 4.13 -0.34
N ARG A 38 11.50 4.22 -1.34
CA ARG A 38 11.25 3.68 -2.68
C ARG A 38 12.19 2.49 -2.91
N LEU A 39 11.62 1.30 -3.06
CA LEU A 39 12.35 0.05 -3.22
C LEU A 39 12.20 -0.45 -4.66
N ARG A 40 13.26 -1.05 -5.22
CA ARG A 40 13.13 -1.75 -6.49
C ARG A 40 12.46 -3.10 -6.26
N SER A 41 11.41 -3.41 -7.02
CA SER A 41 10.73 -4.71 -6.93
C SER A 41 11.67 -5.81 -7.41
N THR A 42 11.97 -6.77 -6.54
CA THR A 42 12.74 -7.99 -6.87
C THR A 42 11.84 -9.17 -7.23
N SER A 43 10.51 -9.00 -7.17
CA SER A 43 9.55 -10.07 -7.43
C SER A 43 9.72 -10.64 -8.84
N THR A 44 9.60 -11.97 -8.96
CA THR A 44 9.52 -12.68 -10.25
C THR A 44 8.20 -12.41 -10.97
N ARG A 45 7.16 -11.95 -10.24
CA ARG A 45 5.83 -11.61 -10.76
C ARG A 45 5.68 -10.14 -11.16
N ARG A 46 6.78 -9.38 -11.24
CA ARG A 46 6.75 -7.99 -11.69
C ARG A 46 6.30 -7.93 -13.15
N LYS A 47 5.44 -6.97 -13.48
CA LYS A 47 4.98 -6.78 -14.87
C LYS A 47 6.09 -6.15 -15.72
N ASP A 48 6.90 -5.28 -15.12
CA ASP A 48 7.97 -4.55 -15.80
C ASP A 48 9.35 -4.82 -15.20
N ARG A 49 10.40 -4.73 -16.02
CA ARG A 49 11.81 -4.77 -15.56
C ARG A 49 12.16 -3.62 -14.61
N LYS A 50 11.37 -2.55 -14.60
CA LYS A 50 11.54 -1.35 -13.75
C LYS A 50 10.28 -1.09 -12.93
N GLU A 51 9.93 -2.02 -12.04
CA GLU A 51 8.85 -1.83 -11.06
C GLU A 51 9.43 -1.35 -9.72
N TYR A 52 8.77 -0.38 -9.10
CA TYR A 52 9.13 0.15 -7.79
C TYR A 52 7.98 -0.08 -6.80
N LEU A 53 8.36 -0.41 -5.58
CA LEU A 53 7.49 -0.45 -4.42
C LEU A 53 7.70 0.84 -3.62
N TYR A 54 6.61 1.53 -3.32
CA TYR A 54 6.59 2.71 -2.48
C TYR A 54 6.16 2.25 -1.09
N VAL A 55 6.97 2.59 -0.11
CA VAL A 55 6.70 2.33 1.30
C VAL A 55 6.18 3.62 1.89
N ILE A 56 5.01 3.53 2.50
CA ILE A 56 4.35 4.64 3.15
C ILE A 56 4.15 4.23 4.61
N GLN A 57 4.56 5.10 5.51
CA GLN A 57 4.29 4.99 6.94
C GLN A 57 3.51 6.22 7.35
N GLY A 58 2.44 5.99 8.10
CA GLY A 58 1.55 7.04 8.54
C GLY A 58 0.84 6.62 9.81
N THR A 59 0.12 7.58 10.38
CA THR A 59 -0.64 7.39 11.60
C THR A 59 -2.11 7.55 11.29
N THR A 60 -2.96 6.66 11.82
CA THR A 60 -4.41 6.81 11.76
C THR A 60 -4.88 7.93 12.69
N LEU A 61 -6.16 8.31 12.62
CA LEU A 61 -6.73 9.30 13.54
C LEU A 61 -6.68 8.86 15.02
N THR A 62 -6.64 7.55 15.28
CA THR A 62 -6.54 6.98 16.64
C THR A 62 -5.10 6.89 17.15
N GLY A 63 -4.11 7.36 16.39
CA GLY A 63 -2.70 7.32 16.79
C GLY A 63 -1.99 6.00 16.46
N MET A 64 -2.64 5.06 15.77
CA MET A 64 -2.03 3.79 15.37
C MET A 64 -1.08 4.01 14.20
N GLN A 65 0.17 3.55 14.33
CA GLN A 65 1.10 3.57 13.21
C GLN A 65 0.83 2.40 12.27
N VAL A 66 0.73 2.72 10.97
CA VAL A 66 0.50 1.75 9.91
C VAL A 66 1.64 1.84 8.90
N TYR A 67 2.12 0.69 8.50
CA TYR A 67 3.06 0.51 7.41
C TYR A 67 2.31 -0.08 6.22
N THR A 68 2.43 0.55 5.06
CA THR A 68 1.95 -0.03 3.81
C THR A 68 2.98 0.07 2.70
N LYS A 69 2.93 -0.91 1.80
CA LYS A 69 3.82 -1.01 0.65
C LYS A 69 3.03 -1.41 -0.58
N GLY A 70 3.18 -0.64 -1.65
CA GLY A 70 2.46 -0.90 -2.90
C GLY A 70 3.23 -0.46 -4.13
N ARG A 71 2.71 -0.81 -5.30
CA ARG A 71 3.19 -0.35 -6.60
C ARG A 71 2.13 0.50 -7.28
N ILE A 72 2.57 1.39 -8.15
CA ILE A 72 1.67 2.06 -9.10
C ILE A 72 1.41 1.07 -10.23
N SER A 73 0.16 0.65 -10.40
CA SER A 73 -0.28 -0.25 -11.48
C SER A 73 -1.00 0.57 -12.54
N ARG A 74 -0.91 0.11 -13.79
CA ARG A 74 -1.64 0.66 -14.94
C ARG A 74 -2.47 -0.44 -15.57
N GLU A 75 -3.77 -0.23 -15.72
CA GLU A 75 -4.66 -1.11 -16.48
C GLU A 75 -5.29 -0.39 -17.67
N ALA A 76 -5.51 -1.15 -18.75
CA ALA A 76 -6.08 -0.68 -20.01
C ALA A 76 -5.47 0.64 -20.58
N GLY A 77 -4.18 0.88 -20.30
CA GLY A 77 -3.45 2.05 -20.79
C GLY A 77 -3.85 3.40 -20.16
N LYS A 78 -4.79 3.45 -19.22
CA LYS A 78 -5.31 4.72 -18.67
C LYS A 78 -5.50 4.74 -17.15
N ASP A 79 -5.80 3.60 -16.51
CA ASP A 79 -6.14 3.60 -15.10
C ASP A 79 -4.92 3.34 -14.23
N VAL A 80 -4.43 4.43 -13.64
CA VAL A 80 -3.39 4.41 -12.61
C VAL A 80 -4.06 4.16 -11.26
N TYR A 81 -3.74 3.02 -10.63
CA TYR A 81 -4.19 2.71 -9.28
C TYR A 81 -3.03 2.22 -8.41
N TYR A 82 -3.14 2.41 -7.10
CA TYR A 82 -2.15 1.93 -6.15
C TYR A 82 -2.46 0.50 -5.71
N PHE A 83 -1.59 -0.43 -6.07
CA PHE A 83 -1.75 -1.84 -5.71
C PHE A 83 -0.93 -2.16 -4.45
N LEU A 84 -1.61 -2.36 -3.33
CA LEU A 84 -1.00 -2.62 -2.03
C LEU A 84 -0.60 -4.11 -1.93
N VAL A 85 0.69 -4.36 -1.82
CA VAL A 85 1.27 -5.71 -1.71
C VAL A 85 1.52 -6.12 -0.25
N SER A 86 1.44 -5.15 0.67
CA SER A 86 1.53 -5.38 2.11
C SER A 86 0.96 -4.20 2.89
N SER A 87 0.21 -4.47 3.96
CA SER A 87 -0.34 -3.47 4.88
C SER A 87 -0.42 -4.08 6.27
N LYS A 88 0.21 -3.45 7.26
CA LYS A 88 0.35 -3.97 8.63
C LYS A 88 0.57 -2.85 9.64
N ARG A 89 0.39 -3.11 10.93
CA ARG A 89 0.78 -2.19 12.00
C ARG A 89 2.30 -2.02 11.96
N ALA A 90 2.76 -0.81 12.24
CA ALA A 90 4.18 -0.55 12.43
C ALA A 90 4.51 -0.72 13.91
N GLU A 91 5.42 -1.64 14.22
CA GLU A 91 6.09 -1.76 15.52
C GLU A 91 7.32 -0.85 15.59
#